data_AF-A0A378R238-F1
#
_entry.id   AF-A0A378R238-F1
#
_cell.length_a   1.000
_cell.length_b   1.000
_cell.length_c   1.000
_cell.angle_alpha   90.00
_cell.angle_beta   90.00
_cell.angle_gamma   90.00
#
_symmetry.space_group_name_H-M   'P 1'
#
loop_
_entity.id
_entity.type
_entity.pdbx_description
1 polymer ?
#
loop_
_entity_poly.entity_id
_entity_poly.type
_entity_poly.pdbx_seq_one_letter_code
_entity_poly.pdbx_strand_id
1 'polypeptide(L)'
;MDLECDPKLAWAIRHREFFPVHIQTAPYEMILRIPGIGVKTAKKIIKARQFRTLTLEHIQKMGAAVNRAKYFMALSGKNEHLAHLTKDNFRQYLIGQTQTKFKDERTGQLALF
;
A
#
# COMPACT_ATOMS: atom_id res chain seq x y z
N MET A 1 2.56 17.08 16.48
CA MET A 1 1.35 16.29 16.83
C MET A 1 0.96 15.55 15.56
N ASP A 2 1.74 14.51 15.23
CA ASP A 2 1.84 13.97 13.88
C ASP A 2 0.92 12.75 13.75
N LEU A 3 -0.38 13.03 13.79
CA LEU A 3 -1.46 12.04 13.78
C LEU A 3 -1.80 11.53 12.36
N GLU A 4 -1.05 11.92 11.32
CA GLU A 4 -1.45 11.68 9.92
C GLU A 4 -0.84 10.44 9.27
N CYS A 5 0.16 9.80 9.90
CA CYS A 5 0.64 8.51 9.43
C CYS A 5 -0.10 7.41 10.18
N ASP A 6 -1.00 6.71 9.47
CA ASP A 6 -1.60 5.43 9.88
C ASP A 6 -0.58 4.59 10.68
N PRO A 7 -0.96 4.02 11.85
CA PRO A 7 0.00 3.36 12.74
C PRO A 7 0.75 2.20 12.07
N LYS A 8 0.16 1.53 11.07
CA LYS A 8 0.86 0.50 10.29
C LYS A 8 1.85 1.12 9.31
N LEU A 9 1.51 2.26 8.69
CA LEU A 9 2.43 2.99 7.81
C LEU A 9 3.65 3.48 8.58
N ALA A 10 3.47 4.07 9.75
CA ALA A 10 4.56 4.52 10.59
C ALA A 10 5.48 3.37 11.02
N TRP A 11 4.90 2.22 11.37
CA TRP A 11 5.66 1.00 11.66
C TRP A 11 6.43 0.51 10.44
N ALA A 12 5.77 0.43 9.27
CA ALA A 12 6.38 -0.08 8.04
C ALA A 12 7.54 0.77 7.52
N ILE A 13 7.49 2.09 7.74
CA ILE A 13 8.60 3.00 7.41
C ILE A 13 9.80 2.81 8.36
N ARG A 14 9.55 2.52 9.63
CA ARG A 14 10.63 2.25 10.61
C ARG A 14 11.25 0.86 10.43
N HIS A 15 10.43 -0.10 10.00
CA HIS A 15 10.78 -1.51 9.90
C HIS A 15 10.85 -1.96 8.45
N ARG A 16 11.68 -1.28 7.65
CA ARG A 16 11.83 -1.56 6.21
C ARG A 16 12.43 -2.94 5.93
N GLU A 17 13.15 -3.51 6.89
CA GLU A 17 13.75 -4.84 6.81
C GLU A 17 12.74 -5.97 6.57
N PHE A 18 11.47 -5.77 6.95
CA PHE A 18 10.41 -6.76 6.73
C PHE A 18 9.73 -6.63 5.36
N PHE A 19 10.14 -5.66 4.54
CA PHE A 19 9.55 -5.38 3.24
C PHE A 19 10.60 -5.52 2.12
N PRO A 20 10.19 -5.93 0.92
CA PRO A 20 8.82 -6.15 0.48
C PRO A 20 8.26 -7.52 0.89
N VAL A 21 6.97 -7.55 1.26
CA VAL A 21 6.29 -8.80 1.58
C VAL A 21 5.78 -9.46 0.31
N HIS A 22 6.27 -10.66 0.00
CA HIS A 22 5.84 -11.39 -1.18
C HIS A 22 4.45 -12.00 -1.01
N ILE A 23 3.44 -11.42 -1.65
CA ILE A 23 2.02 -11.74 -1.44
C ILE A 23 1.68 -13.20 -1.72
N GLN A 24 2.35 -13.81 -2.69
CA GLN A 24 2.09 -15.18 -3.10
C GLN A 24 2.53 -16.20 -2.05
N THR A 25 3.54 -15.91 -1.23
CA THR A 25 4.14 -16.89 -0.30
C THR A 25 4.10 -16.46 1.17
N ALA A 26 4.03 -15.17 1.47
CA ALA A 26 4.15 -14.65 2.83
C ALA A 26 3.06 -15.18 3.80
N PRO A 27 3.35 -15.30 5.10
CA PRO A 27 2.33 -15.67 6.07
C PRO A 27 1.25 -14.58 6.21
N TYR A 28 0.08 -14.97 6.69
CA TYR A 28 -1.08 -14.07 6.88
C TYR A 28 -0.73 -12.84 7.71
N GLU A 29 0.05 -13.03 8.77
CA GLU A 29 0.45 -11.96 9.69
C GLU A 29 1.28 -10.90 8.99
N MET A 30 2.22 -11.30 8.14
CA MET A 30 3.04 -10.37 7.34
C MET A 30 2.19 -9.59 6.34
N ILE A 31 1.20 -10.23 5.72
CA ILE A 31 0.27 -9.54 4.81
C ILE A 31 -0.57 -8.51 5.58
N LEU A 32 -0.96 -8.80 6.83
CA LEU A 32 -1.73 -7.89 7.67
C LEU A 32 -0.91 -6.66 8.13
N ARG A 33 0.42 -6.77 8.16
CA ARG A 33 1.35 -5.67 8.49
C ARG A 33 1.49 -4.66 7.34
N ILE A 34 1.14 -5.03 6.12
CA ILE A 34 1.21 -4.14 4.96
C ILE A 34 0.23 -2.97 5.15
N PRO A 35 0.71 -1.71 5.09
CA PRO A 35 -0.15 -0.54 5.18
C PRO A 35 -1.21 -0.53 4.07
N GLY A 36 -2.47 -0.29 4.44
CA GLY A 36 -3.59 -0.33 3.49
C GLY A 36 -4.21 -1.72 3.25
N ILE A 37 -3.72 -2.77 3.92
CA ILE A 37 -4.36 -4.10 3.94
C ILE A 37 -5.02 -4.35 5.31
N GLY A 38 -6.34 -4.56 5.27
CA GLY A 38 -7.15 -4.94 6.43
C GLY A 38 -7.33 -6.45 6.56
N VAL A 39 -7.90 -6.88 7.70
CA VAL A 39 -8.16 -8.30 8.03
C VAL A 39 -8.96 -9.01 6.92
N LYS A 40 -10.03 -8.38 6.43
CA LYS A 40 -10.89 -8.93 5.37
C LYS A 40 -10.11 -9.12 4.07
N THR A 41 -9.35 -8.11 3.65
CA THR A 41 -8.54 -8.16 2.43
C THR A 41 -7.42 -9.18 2.54
N ALA A 42 -6.70 -9.23 3.67
CA ALA A 42 -5.67 -10.23 3.93
C ALA A 42 -6.23 -11.67 3.83
N LYS A 43 -7.41 -11.93 4.39
CA LYS A 43 -8.08 -13.24 4.25
C LYS A 43 -8.42 -13.57 2.80
N LYS A 44 -8.91 -12.59 2.02
CA LYS A 44 -9.17 -12.76 0.58
C LYS A 44 -7.88 -13.09 -0.18
N ILE A 45 -6.78 -12.42 0.14
CA ILE A 45 -5.46 -12.64 -0.47
C ILE A 45 -4.99 -14.08 -0.23
N ILE A 46 -5.02 -14.54 1.03
CA ILE A 46 -4.61 -15.92 1.38
C ILE A 46 -5.43 -16.96 0.62
N LYS A 47 -6.74 -16.76 0.49
CA LYS A 47 -7.59 -17.67 -0.28
C LYS A 47 -7.30 -17.58 -1.78
N ALA A 48 -7.23 -16.39 -2.33
CA ALA A 48 -7.13 -16.19 -3.78
C ALA A 48 -5.77 -16.65 -4.33
N ARG A 49 -4.68 -16.49 -3.58
CA ARG A 49 -3.34 -16.92 -4.03
C ARG A 49 -3.21 -18.43 -4.21
N GLN A 50 -4.09 -19.23 -3.60
CA GLN A 50 -4.10 -20.68 -3.78
C GLN A 50 -4.55 -21.08 -5.19
N PHE A 51 -5.35 -20.25 -5.84
CA PHE A 51 -5.97 -20.57 -7.14
C PHE A 51 -5.36 -19.78 -8.30
N ARG A 52 -4.68 -18.66 -8.03
CA ARG A 52 -4.11 -17.80 -9.07
C ARG A 52 -2.97 -16.94 -8.55
N THR A 53 -2.12 -16.52 -9.47
CA THR A 53 -1.14 -15.46 -9.22
C THR A 53 -1.83 -14.11 -9.03
N LEU A 54 -1.54 -13.45 -7.92
CA LEU A 54 -2.14 -12.15 -7.60
C LEU A 54 -1.39 -10.99 -8.27
N THR A 55 -2.14 -10.03 -8.80
CA THR A 55 -1.65 -8.79 -9.43
C THR A 55 -2.14 -7.58 -8.63
N LEU A 56 -1.56 -6.40 -8.86
CA LEU A 56 -1.98 -5.16 -8.18
C LEU A 56 -3.49 -4.92 -8.30
N GLU A 57 -4.03 -5.13 -9.49
CA GLU A 57 -5.46 -4.94 -9.79
C GLU A 57 -6.35 -5.90 -8.99
N HIS A 58 -5.93 -7.15 -8.80
CA HIS A 58 -6.67 -8.10 -7.95
C HIS A 58 -6.70 -7.62 -6.50
N ILE A 59 -5.56 -7.15 -5.99
CA ILE A 59 -5.44 -6.64 -4.61
C ILE A 59 -6.32 -5.39 -4.43
N GLN A 60 -6.36 -4.50 -5.44
CA GLN A 60 -7.25 -3.33 -5.43
C GLN A 60 -8.73 -3.74 -5.42
N LYS A 61 -9.14 -4.65 -6.31
CA LYS A 61 -10.53 -5.16 -6.39
C LYS A 61 -10.97 -5.88 -5.11
N MET A 62 -10.03 -6.45 -4.35
CA MET A 62 -10.32 -7.06 -3.05
C MET A 62 -10.61 -6.04 -1.94
N GLY A 63 -10.32 -4.76 -2.17
CA GLY A 63 -10.54 -3.65 -1.23
C GLY A 63 -9.28 -3.22 -0.48
N ALA A 64 -8.07 -3.47 -1.01
CA ALA A 64 -6.85 -2.93 -0.42
C ALA A 64 -6.64 -1.48 -0.86
N ALA A 65 -6.09 -0.65 0.04
CA ALA A 65 -5.63 0.69 -0.32
C ALA A 65 -4.26 0.61 -1.03
N VAL A 66 -4.30 0.25 -2.32
CA VAL A 66 -3.10 0.01 -3.15
C VAL A 66 -2.18 1.23 -3.23
N ASN A 67 -2.73 2.45 -3.11
CA ASN A 67 -1.94 3.70 -3.09
C ASN A 67 -0.75 3.64 -2.12
N ARG A 68 -0.92 2.98 -0.96
CA ARG A 68 0.14 2.80 0.04
C ARG A 68 0.73 1.40 -0.02
N ALA A 69 -0.12 0.36 -0.15
CA ALA A 69 0.32 -1.03 -0.12
C ALA A 69 1.32 -1.40 -1.23
N LYS A 70 1.23 -0.76 -2.41
CA LYS A 70 2.08 -1.05 -3.58
C LYS A 70 3.58 -0.91 -3.33
N TYR A 71 3.98 -0.07 -2.38
CA TYR A 71 5.38 0.16 -2.04
C TYR A 71 5.95 -0.91 -1.10
N PHE A 72 5.08 -1.64 -0.40
CA PHE A 72 5.46 -2.59 0.65
C PHE A 72 5.26 -4.06 0.24
N MET A 73 4.69 -4.33 -0.93
CA MET A 73 4.34 -5.68 -1.34
C MET A 73 5.01 -6.09 -2.65
N ALA A 74 5.61 -7.27 -2.66
CA ALA A 74 6.10 -7.91 -3.88
C ALA A 74 5.01 -8.81 -4.45
N LEU A 75 4.86 -8.75 -5.76
CA LEU A 75 3.97 -9.61 -6.54
C LEU A 75 4.85 -10.44 -7.47
N SER A 76 4.31 -11.54 -7.99
CA SER A 76 5.08 -12.40 -8.91
C SER A 76 5.32 -11.77 -10.29
N GLY A 77 4.67 -10.62 -10.58
CA GLY A 77 4.97 -9.77 -11.73
C GLY A 77 5.92 -8.62 -11.39
N LYS A 78 6.28 -7.81 -12.39
CA LYS A 78 7.15 -6.64 -12.20
C LYS A 78 6.43 -5.60 -11.33
N ASN A 79 6.98 -5.26 -10.16
CA ASN A 79 6.49 -4.15 -9.33
C ASN A 79 7.53 -3.03 -9.31
N GLU A 80 7.35 -2.05 -10.18
CA GLU A 80 8.25 -0.90 -10.35
C GLU A 80 8.29 0.01 -9.12
N HIS A 81 7.26 -0.04 -8.27
CA HIS A 81 7.17 0.79 -7.07
C HIS A 81 8.09 0.33 -5.94
N LEU A 82 8.62 -0.90 -5.98
CA LEU A 82 9.54 -1.42 -4.97
C LEU A 82 10.88 -0.67 -4.96
N ALA A 83 11.31 -0.15 -6.11
CA ALA A 83 12.54 0.64 -6.21
C ALA A 83 12.52 1.90 -5.32
N HIS A 84 11.33 2.36 -4.91
CA HIS A 84 11.20 3.51 -4.03
C HIS A 84 11.43 3.17 -2.55
N LEU A 85 11.31 1.90 -2.13
CA LEU A 85 11.48 1.47 -0.73
C LEU A 85 12.90 1.79 -0.22
N THR A 86 13.89 1.67 -1.10
CA THR A 86 15.32 1.88 -0.81
C THR A 86 15.74 3.35 -0.83
N LYS A 87 14.88 4.28 -1.29
CA LYS A 87 15.25 5.71 -1.32
C LYS A 87 15.32 6.29 0.09
N ASP A 88 16.35 7.07 0.39
CA ASP A 88 16.53 7.74 1.70
C ASP A 88 15.33 8.62 2.08
N ASN A 89 14.72 9.30 1.11
CA ASN A 89 13.56 10.18 1.32
C ASN A 89 12.19 9.47 1.19
N PHE A 90 12.13 8.14 1.39
CA PHE A 90 10.91 7.35 1.18
C PHE A 90 9.70 7.84 1.99
N ARG A 91 9.91 8.27 3.24
CA ARG A 91 8.84 8.83 4.09
C ARG A 91 8.20 10.06 3.47
N GLN A 92 9.02 11.01 3.04
CA GLN A 92 8.54 12.28 2.49
C GLN A 92 7.90 12.07 1.11
N TYR A 93 8.45 11.15 0.32
CA TYR A 93 7.86 10.71 -0.94
C TYR A 93 6.46 10.09 -0.74
N LEU A 94 6.27 9.21 0.24
CA LEU A 94 4.97 8.61 0.56
C LEU A 94 3.93 9.63 1.02
N ILE A 95 4.34 10.58 1.87
CA ILE A 95 3.46 11.65 2.38
C ILE A 95 3.05 12.59 1.24
N GLY A 96 4.01 12.99 0.38
CA GLY A 96 3.74 13.85 -0.77
C GLY A 96 2.76 13.23 -1.77
N GLN A 97 2.90 11.93 -2.08
CA GLN A 97 1.98 11.21 -2.98
C GLN A 97 0.58 11.00 -2.38
N THR A 98 0.45 10.98 -1.05
CA THR A 98 -0.85 10.89 -0.39
C THR A 98 -1.60 12.23 -0.43
N GLN A 99 -0.90 13.35 -0.28
CA GLN A 99 -1.51 14.69 -0.24
C GLN A 99 -1.91 15.24 -1.62
N THR A 100 -1.19 14.90 -2.70
CA THR A 100 -1.50 15.42 -4.04
C THR A 100 -2.89 15.02 -4.53
N LYS A 101 -3.39 13.84 -4.16
CA LYS A 101 -4.73 13.39 -4.57
C LYS A 101 -5.86 14.08 -3.79
N PHE A 102 -5.66 14.44 -2.53
CA PHE A 102 -6.63 15.20 -1.74
C PHE A 102 -6.72 16.69 -2.13
N LYS A 103 -5.68 17.23 -2.77
CA LYS A 103 -5.71 18.60 -3.29
C LYS A 103 -6.44 18.70 -4.62
N ASP A 104 -6.37 17.66 -5.45
CA ASP A 104 -6.95 17.66 -6.81
C ASP A 104 -8.50 17.68 -6.80
N GLU A 105 -9.13 16.95 -5.86
CA GLU A 105 -10.60 16.88 -5.74
C GLU A 105 -11.26 18.14 -5.15
N ARG A 106 -10.49 19.10 -4.61
CA ARG A 106 -11.01 20.34 -4.04
C ARG A 106 -11.09 21.51 -5.03
N THR A 107 -10.65 21.32 -6.26
CA THR A 107 -10.60 22.37 -7.30
C THR A 107 -11.80 22.37 -8.26
N GLY A 108 -12.86 21.60 -7.95
CA GLY A 108 -14.04 21.43 -8.82
C GLY A 108 -15.30 22.17 -8.39
N GLN A 109 -15.28 23.01 -7.36
CA GLN A 109 -16.47 23.72 -6.91
C GLN A 109 -16.13 25.11 -6.39
N LEU A 110 -16.41 26.13 -7.21
CA LEU A 110 -16.84 27.50 -6.87
C LEU A 110 -16.50 28.45 -8.03
N ALA A 111 -17.32 28.39 -9.09
CA ALA A 111 -17.51 29.51 -10.00
C ALA A 111 -18.90 29.36 -10.62
N LEU A 112 -19.93 29.71 -9.86
CA LEU A 112 -21.25 30.02 -10.39
C LEU A 112 -21.61 31.40 -9.84
N PHE A 113 -21.13 32.41 -10.56
CA PHE A 113 -21.64 33.78 -10.54
C PHE A 113 -22.12 34.08 -11.96
#